data_AF-A0A382SB95-F1
#
_entry.id   AF-A0A382SB95-F1
#
_cell.length_a   1.000
_cell.length_b   1.000
_cell.length_c   1.000
_cell.angle_alpha   90.00
_cell.angle_beta   90.00
_cell.angle_gamma   90.00
#
_symmetry.space_group_name_H-M   'P 1'
#
loop_
_entity.id
_entity.type
_entity.pdbx_description
1 polymer ?
#
loop_
_entity_poly.entity_id
_entity_poly.type
_entity_poly.pdbx_seq_one_letter_code
_entity_poly.pdbx_strand_id
1 'polypeptide(L)'
;VNDLYNLTKGTGAKIKRLALTLKFQRPSAVSVVMVLNKVCEKENLEIEQETIKTMAENAKGDLRGAINDLQSLSEGNTKITDEDLKKLGSRDRETEMFDALSVIFNSDNYDDPRTAIFDLNEQPRDVATWISDNIPIIYKHPSDIERAYDKVAYADLLLARVTRTQNYGLWGYASELMSSGVALSKSHPTSGRRLQFPSWIRKMGASRFQRGYRNSLAKKIGNATHQSIKESKMEQLAVLSIICRSDRKKAARITGKLELDENELAILMGISKKEKIIYEIIEKSQKFRQEREVVTLDYRPQIDEDKEE
;
A
#
# COMPACT_ATOMS: atom_id res chain seq x y z
N VAL A 1 -0.26 -1.99 16.83
CA VAL A 1 -1.10 -2.67 15.81
C VAL A 1 -0.44 -4.00 15.44
N ASN A 2 -1.15 -5.13 15.62
CA ASN A 2 -0.67 -6.47 15.25
C ASN A 2 -0.83 -6.68 13.74
N ASP A 3 0.04 -6.05 12.95
CA ASP A 3 0.03 -6.23 11.50
C ASP A 3 0.97 -7.37 11.09
N LEU A 4 0.39 -8.56 10.92
CA LEU A 4 1.09 -9.75 10.43
C LEU A 4 1.76 -9.51 9.08
N TYR A 5 1.19 -8.65 8.23
CA TYR A 5 1.77 -8.36 6.92
C TYR A 5 3.08 -7.58 7.07
N ASN A 6 3.08 -6.50 7.86
CA ASN A 6 4.31 -5.76 8.16
C ASN A 6 5.36 -6.64 8.86
N LEU A 7 4.94 -7.54 9.76
CA LEU A 7 5.85 -8.45 10.48
C LEU A 7 6.48 -9.53 9.58
N THR A 8 5.79 -9.92 8.50
CA THR A 8 6.22 -11.02 7.63
C THR A 8 6.73 -10.58 6.27
N LYS A 9 6.72 -9.28 5.98
CA LYS A 9 7.26 -8.69 4.75
C LYS A 9 8.79 -8.61 4.80
N GLY A 10 9.44 -8.80 3.66
CA GLY A 10 10.89 -8.66 3.51
C GLY A 10 11.67 -9.64 4.39
N THR A 11 12.51 -9.12 5.28
CA THR A 11 13.37 -9.88 6.21
C THR A 11 12.57 -10.76 7.17
N GLY A 12 11.31 -10.41 7.43
CA GLY A 12 10.37 -11.15 8.29
C GLY A 12 9.87 -12.48 7.70
N ALA A 13 10.17 -12.79 6.43
CA ALA A 13 9.80 -14.07 5.81
C ALA A 13 10.44 -15.30 6.49
N LYS A 14 11.52 -15.10 7.27
CA LYS A 14 12.11 -16.16 8.12
C LYS A 14 11.16 -16.57 9.25
N ILE A 15 10.41 -15.62 9.81
CA ILE A 15 9.47 -15.84 10.93
C ILE A 15 8.36 -16.80 10.50
N LYS A 16 7.83 -16.64 9.28
CA LYS A 16 6.83 -17.56 8.70
C LYS A 16 7.31 -19.02 8.62
N ARG A 17 8.62 -19.26 8.52
CA ARG A 17 9.18 -20.62 8.46
C ARG A 17 9.46 -21.22 9.85
N LEU A 18 9.61 -20.37 10.87
CA LEU A 18 9.96 -20.79 12.23
C LEU A 18 8.75 -20.84 13.17
N ALA A 19 7.63 -20.20 12.81
CA ALA A 19 6.46 -20.08 13.66
C ALA A 19 5.19 -20.61 12.99
N LEU A 20 4.35 -21.29 13.78
CA LEU A 20 3.00 -21.69 13.37
C LEU A 20 2.09 -20.45 13.39
N THR A 21 1.49 -20.13 12.24
CA THR A 21 0.55 -19.01 12.15
C THR A 21 -0.84 -19.46 12.58
N LEU A 22 -1.31 -18.98 13.72
CA LEU A 22 -2.69 -19.17 14.19
C LEU A 22 -3.55 -17.97 13.75
N LYS A 23 -4.56 -18.23 12.92
CA LYS A 23 -5.48 -17.19 12.46
C LYS A 23 -6.65 -17.07 13.43
N PHE A 24 -6.69 -15.98 14.20
CA PHE A 24 -7.84 -15.62 15.01
C PHE A 24 -8.93 -15.02 14.10
N GLN A 25 -10.14 -15.56 14.19
CA GLN A 25 -11.31 -15.00 13.51
C GLN A 25 -11.98 -13.98 14.41
N ARG A 26 -12.61 -12.97 13.81
CA ARG A 26 -13.43 -12.02 14.57
C ARG A 26 -14.60 -12.79 15.22
N PRO A 27 -14.85 -12.64 16.52
CA PRO A 27 -16.05 -13.15 17.17
C PRO A 27 -17.31 -12.70 16.44
N SER A 28 -18.30 -13.59 16.34
CA SER A 28 -19.60 -13.23 15.79
C SER A 28 -20.33 -12.28 16.75
N ALA A 29 -21.27 -11.49 16.22
CA ALA A 29 -22.10 -10.61 17.05
C ALA A 29 -22.80 -11.38 18.19
N VAL A 30 -23.27 -12.59 17.90
CA VAL A 30 -23.91 -13.48 18.91
C VAL A 30 -22.97 -13.82 20.06
N SER A 31 -21.71 -14.13 19.76
CA SER A 31 -20.71 -14.42 20.80
C SER A 31 -20.40 -13.17 21.65
N VAL A 32 -20.36 -11.99 21.02
CA VAL A 32 -20.16 -10.72 21.73
C VAL A 32 -21.36 -10.42 22.64
N VAL A 33 -22.59 -10.57 22.15
CA VAL A 33 -23.83 -10.42 22.96
C VAL A 33 -23.81 -11.33 24.18
N MET A 34 -23.42 -12.59 24.02
CA MET A 34 -23.35 -13.55 25.14
C MET A 34 -22.36 -13.08 26.23
N VAL A 35 -21.21 -12.54 25.84
CA VAL A 35 -20.23 -12.01 26.79
C VAL A 35 -20.75 -10.74 27.46
N LEU A 36 -21.34 -9.81 26.70
CA LEU A 36 -21.91 -8.58 27.25
C LEU A 36 -23.01 -8.89 28.27
N ASN A 37 -23.96 -9.79 27.96
CA ASN A 37 -24.98 -10.23 28.90
C ASN A 37 -24.39 -10.78 30.19
N LYS A 38 -23.36 -11.63 30.08
CA LYS A 38 -22.68 -12.19 31.26
C LYS A 38 -21.99 -11.13 32.12
N VAL A 39 -21.51 -10.04 31.52
CA VAL A 39 -20.95 -8.89 32.25
C VAL A 39 -22.07 -8.09 32.91
N CYS A 40 -23.16 -7.79 32.19
CA CYS A 40 -24.31 -7.08 32.74
C CYS A 40 -24.93 -7.80 33.95
N GLU A 41 -25.09 -9.13 33.87
CA GLU A 41 -25.60 -9.95 34.99
C GLU A 41 -24.68 -9.90 36.21
N LYS A 42 -23.36 -9.85 36.02
CA LYS A 42 -22.38 -9.82 37.11
C LYS A 42 -22.25 -8.45 37.76
N GLU A 43 -22.40 -7.40 36.96
CA GLU A 43 -22.26 -6.01 37.40
C GLU A 43 -23.63 -5.38 37.76
N ASN A 44 -24.72 -6.16 37.75
CA ASN A 44 -26.10 -5.73 38.02
C ASN A 44 -26.55 -4.52 37.16
N LEU A 45 -26.30 -4.59 35.85
CA LEU A 45 -26.71 -3.56 34.89
C LEU A 45 -28.05 -3.94 34.23
N GLU A 46 -28.99 -3.00 34.20
CA GLU A 46 -30.25 -3.15 33.47
C GLU A 46 -30.10 -2.59 32.05
N ILE A 47 -30.06 -3.46 31.05
CA ILE A 47 -29.94 -3.07 29.64
C ILE A 47 -30.94 -3.86 28.80
N GLU A 48 -31.58 -3.19 27.86
CA GLU A 48 -32.45 -3.85 26.89
C GLU A 48 -31.65 -4.73 25.93
N GLN A 49 -32.19 -5.92 25.62
CA GLN A 49 -31.52 -6.90 24.78
C GLN A 49 -31.23 -6.37 23.37
N GLU A 50 -32.11 -5.52 22.83
CA GLU A 50 -31.90 -4.90 21.51
C GLU A 50 -30.70 -3.95 21.54
N THR A 51 -30.55 -3.14 22.60
CA THR A 51 -29.39 -2.26 22.80
C THR A 51 -28.08 -3.05 22.88
N ILE A 52 -28.06 -4.18 23.59
CA ILE A 52 -26.86 -5.06 23.65
C ILE A 52 -26.52 -5.62 22.27
N LYS A 53 -27.54 -5.98 21.49
CA LYS A 53 -27.35 -6.46 20.12
C LYS A 53 -26.79 -5.38 19.21
N THR A 54 -27.33 -4.16 19.28
CA THR A 54 -26.80 -3.00 18.54
C THR A 54 -25.36 -2.68 18.96
N MET A 55 -25.02 -2.76 20.24
CA MET A 55 -23.64 -2.64 20.73
C MET A 55 -22.71 -3.70 20.13
N ALA A 56 -23.15 -4.95 20.10
CA ALA A 56 -22.38 -6.05 19.54
C ALA A 56 -22.16 -5.93 18.02
N GLU A 57 -23.17 -5.44 17.29
CA GLU A 57 -23.07 -5.14 15.87
C GLU A 57 -22.10 -3.97 15.61
N ASN A 58 -22.23 -2.88 16.38
CA ASN A 58 -21.31 -1.75 16.34
C ASN A 58 -19.86 -2.14 16.68
N ALA A 59 -19.69 -3.15 17.55
CA ALA A 59 -18.39 -3.67 17.93
C ALA A 59 -17.64 -4.35 16.77
N LYS A 60 -18.33 -4.81 15.70
CA LYS A 60 -17.74 -5.52 14.53
C LYS A 60 -16.70 -6.59 14.90
N GLY A 61 -16.89 -7.27 16.03
CA GLY A 61 -16.00 -8.32 16.54
C GLY A 61 -14.80 -7.85 17.38
N ASP A 62 -14.75 -6.58 17.82
CA ASP A 62 -13.82 -6.14 18.87
C ASP A 62 -14.48 -6.27 20.24
N LEU A 63 -14.18 -7.37 20.94
CA LEU A 63 -14.73 -7.65 22.26
C LEU A 63 -14.24 -6.65 23.33
N ARG A 64 -12.97 -6.22 23.25
CA ARG A 64 -12.42 -5.24 24.20
C ARG A 64 -13.10 -3.89 24.01
N GLY A 65 -13.27 -3.48 22.75
CA GLY A 65 -14.03 -2.29 22.41
C GLY A 65 -15.43 -2.33 23.00
N ALA A 66 -16.17 -3.42 22.77
CA ALA A 66 -17.54 -3.59 23.28
C ALA A 66 -17.64 -3.50 24.81
N ILE A 67 -16.69 -4.11 25.55
CA ILE A 67 -16.67 -4.06 27.02
C ILE A 67 -16.36 -2.65 27.52
N ASN A 68 -15.42 -1.95 26.88
CA ASN A 68 -15.11 -0.56 27.24
C ASN A 68 -16.30 0.36 26.96
N ASP A 69 -16.97 0.17 25.82
CA ASP A 69 -18.17 0.93 25.45
C ASP A 69 -19.28 0.69 26.50
N LEU A 70 -19.45 -0.55 26.96
CA LEU A 70 -20.36 -0.90 28.06
C LEU A 70 -19.97 -0.23 29.38
N GLN A 71 -18.68 -0.26 29.74
CA GLN A 71 -18.18 0.39 30.95
C GLN A 71 -18.42 1.90 30.92
N SER A 72 -18.15 2.56 29.80
CA SER A 72 -18.37 4.01 29.64
C SER A 72 -19.84 4.38 29.79
N LEU A 73 -20.75 3.52 29.34
CA LEU A 73 -22.20 3.72 29.52
C LEU A 73 -22.65 3.43 30.95
N SER A 74 -21.98 2.52 31.66
CA SER A 74 -22.30 2.17 33.05
C SER A 74 -21.62 3.09 34.08
N GLU A 75 -20.67 3.94 33.67
CA GLU A 75 -20.04 4.95 34.53
C GLU A 75 -21.05 6.06 34.87
N GLY A 76 -21.82 5.83 35.94
CA GLY A 76 -22.78 6.79 36.50
C GLY A 76 -24.26 6.39 36.35
N ASN A 77 -24.57 5.34 35.58
CA ASN A 77 -25.92 4.83 35.36
C ASN A 77 -26.01 3.31 35.57
N THR A 78 -27.01 2.85 36.32
CA THR A 78 -27.33 1.41 36.45
C THR A 78 -28.28 0.90 35.36
N LYS A 79 -28.95 1.82 34.65
CA LYS A 79 -29.87 1.52 33.56
C LYS A 79 -29.40 2.20 32.29
N ILE A 80 -29.19 1.42 31.23
CA ILE A 80 -28.67 1.91 29.95
C ILE A 80 -29.77 1.80 28.90
N THR A 81 -30.09 2.91 28.25
CA THR A 81 -31.12 3.00 27.20
C THR A 81 -30.49 3.15 25.80
N ASP A 82 -31.27 2.91 24.75
CA ASP A 82 -30.82 3.11 23.35
C ASP A 82 -30.40 4.56 23.05
N GLU A 83 -30.97 5.54 23.77
CA GLU A 83 -30.57 6.94 23.64
C GLU A 83 -29.14 7.19 24.15
N ASP A 84 -28.73 6.50 25.21
CA ASP A 84 -27.38 6.62 25.76
C ASP A 84 -26.34 5.99 24.81
N LEU A 85 -26.74 4.92 24.12
CA LEU A 85 -25.93 4.33 23.05
C LEU A 85 -25.71 5.33 21.90
N LYS A 86 -26.74 6.09 21.51
CA LYS A 86 -26.61 7.12 20.46
C LYS A 86 -25.70 8.28 20.88
N LYS A 87 -25.67 8.63 22.17
CA LYS A 87 -24.76 9.66 22.72
C LYS A 87 -23.29 9.23 22.70
N LEU A 88 -23.02 7.93 22.84
CA LEU A 88 -21.65 7.39 22.74
C LEU A 88 -21.03 7.62 21.36
N GLY A 89 -21.89 7.84 20.34
CA GLY A 89 -21.49 8.05 18.96
C GLY A 89 -20.97 6.76 18.31
N SER A 90 -21.04 6.70 16.98
CA SER A 90 -20.30 5.67 16.26
C SER A 90 -18.81 5.95 16.42
N ARG A 91 -18.05 4.98 16.93
CA ARG A 91 -16.59 5.09 16.93
C ARG A 91 -16.14 5.37 15.50
N ASP A 92 -15.31 6.40 15.36
CA ASP A 92 -14.61 6.73 14.13
C ASP A 92 -13.64 5.59 13.84
N ARG A 93 -14.15 4.57 13.17
CA ARG A 93 -13.37 3.41 12.74
C ARG A 93 -13.06 3.69 11.31
N GLU A 94 -11.77 3.61 11.00
CA GLU A 94 -11.28 3.60 9.63
C GLU A 94 -12.17 2.64 8.82
N THR A 95 -13.03 3.22 7.97
CA THR A 95 -13.83 2.44 7.05
C THR A 95 -12.84 1.66 6.19
N GLU A 96 -12.96 0.33 6.12
CA GLU A 96 -12.03 -0.43 5.29
C GLU A 96 -12.23 0.01 3.83
N MET A 97 -11.14 0.17 3.08
CA MET A 97 -11.18 0.66 1.69
C MET A 97 -12.22 -0.08 0.82
N PHE A 98 -12.40 -1.40 1.04
CA PHE A 98 -13.39 -2.19 0.33
C PHE A 98 -14.84 -1.77 0.63
N ASP A 99 -15.14 -1.38 1.86
CA ASP A 99 -16.47 -0.94 2.27
C ASP A 99 -16.79 0.41 1.61
N ALA A 100 -15.84 1.36 1.64
CA ALA A 100 -16.00 2.67 0.99
C ALA A 100 -16.20 2.54 -0.53
N LEU A 101 -15.41 1.69 -1.20
CA LEU A 101 -15.60 1.38 -2.62
C LEU A 101 -16.95 0.72 -2.90
N SER A 102 -17.43 -0.16 -2.02
CA SER A 102 -18.73 -0.80 -2.17
C SER A 102 -19.86 0.23 -2.15
N VAL A 103 -19.78 1.24 -1.27
CA VAL A 103 -20.72 2.36 -1.26
C VAL A 103 -20.62 3.15 -2.57
N ILE A 104 -19.42 3.58 -2.96
CA ILE A 104 -19.22 4.39 -4.19
C ILE A 104 -19.81 3.71 -5.43
N PHE A 105 -19.55 2.41 -5.61
CA PHE A 105 -19.98 1.72 -6.82
C PHE A 105 -21.47 1.33 -6.82
N ASN A 106 -22.07 1.11 -5.65
CA ASN A 106 -23.45 0.62 -5.55
C ASN A 106 -24.47 1.71 -5.23
N SER A 107 -24.07 2.87 -4.71
CA SER A 107 -24.98 3.99 -4.44
C SER A 107 -25.46 4.68 -5.72
N ASP A 108 -26.69 5.19 -5.67
CA ASP A 108 -27.35 5.96 -6.74
C ASP A 108 -27.57 7.44 -6.35
N ASN A 109 -27.00 7.86 -5.22
CA ASN A 109 -27.14 9.20 -4.66
C ASN A 109 -25.78 9.92 -4.59
N TYR A 110 -25.87 11.22 -4.26
CA TYR A 110 -24.70 12.08 -4.18
C TYR A 110 -24.01 11.99 -2.80
N ASP A 111 -24.76 11.90 -1.71
CA ASP A 111 -24.21 12.08 -0.36
C ASP A 111 -23.45 10.85 0.18
N ASP A 112 -23.93 9.62 -0.07
CA ASP A 112 -23.31 8.42 0.52
C ASP A 112 -21.89 8.18 -0.01
N PRO A 113 -21.63 8.20 -1.35
CA PRO A 113 -20.27 8.03 -1.87
C PRO A 113 -19.30 9.07 -1.33
N ARG A 114 -19.78 10.32 -1.23
CA ARG A 114 -19.00 11.46 -0.75
C ARG A 114 -18.57 11.22 0.69
N THR A 115 -19.54 10.91 1.55
CA THR A 115 -19.31 10.64 2.97
C THR A 115 -18.37 9.45 3.15
N ALA A 116 -18.53 8.39 2.36
CA ALA A 116 -17.67 7.21 2.42
C ALA A 116 -16.18 7.50 2.14
N ILE A 117 -15.84 8.50 1.30
CA ILE A 117 -14.45 8.93 1.12
C ILE A 117 -13.97 9.82 2.27
N PHE A 118 -14.83 10.67 2.83
CA PHE A 118 -14.46 11.53 3.96
C PHE A 118 -14.20 10.74 5.25
N ASP A 119 -14.95 9.66 5.46
CA ASP A 119 -14.78 8.74 6.60
C ASP A 119 -13.60 7.76 6.40
N LEU A 120 -12.96 7.80 5.22
CA LEU A 120 -11.83 6.95 4.89
C LEU A 120 -10.52 7.67 5.24
N ASN A 121 -9.75 7.11 6.17
CA ASN A 121 -8.44 7.63 6.57
C ASN A 121 -7.32 7.22 5.59
N GLU A 122 -7.53 7.42 4.29
CA GLU A 122 -6.59 7.08 3.23
C GLU A 122 -6.29 8.29 2.34
N GLN A 123 -5.12 8.29 1.71
CA GLN A 123 -4.75 9.40 0.83
C GLN A 123 -5.65 9.40 -0.42
N PRO A 124 -6.19 10.56 -0.85
CA PRO A 124 -7.06 10.65 -2.03
C PRO A 124 -6.44 10.04 -3.29
N ARG A 125 -5.11 10.08 -3.43
CA ARG A 125 -4.39 9.46 -4.54
C ARG A 125 -4.45 7.93 -4.54
N ASP A 126 -4.36 7.33 -3.36
CA ASP A 126 -4.48 5.88 -3.25
C ASP A 126 -5.92 5.49 -3.57
N VAL A 127 -6.92 6.20 -3.02
CA VAL A 127 -8.34 6.02 -3.34
C VAL A 127 -8.61 6.11 -4.85
N ALA A 128 -8.04 7.10 -5.54
CA ALA A 128 -8.13 7.24 -7.00
C ALA A 128 -7.68 5.97 -7.74
N THR A 129 -6.55 5.41 -7.30
CA THR A 129 -5.95 4.20 -7.88
C THR A 129 -6.83 2.98 -7.65
N TRP A 130 -7.48 2.91 -6.49
CA TRP A 130 -8.42 1.85 -6.16
C TRP A 130 -9.68 1.92 -7.02
N ILE A 131 -10.23 3.10 -7.21
CA ILE A 131 -11.42 3.31 -8.03
C ILE A 131 -11.11 3.02 -9.49
N SER A 132 -10.00 3.55 -10.03
CA SER A 132 -9.61 3.36 -11.44
C SER A 132 -9.49 1.88 -11.82
N ASP A 133 -8.83 1.07 -10.99
CA ASP A 133 -8.64 -0.36 -11.29
C ASP A 133 -9.96 -1.16 -11.15
N ASN A 134 -10.94 -0.67 -10.38
CA ASN A 134 -12.21 -1.37 -10.16
C ASN A 134 -13.34 -0.93 -11.11
N ILE A 135 -13.28 0.27 -11.72
CA ILE A 135 -14.26 0.72 -12.74
C ILE A 135 -14.55 -0.38 -13.80
N PRO A 136 -13.58 -0.96 -14.52
CA PRO A 136 -13.86 -1.93 -15.58
C PRO A 136 -14.30 -3.30 -15.03
N ILE A 137 -14.06 -3.55 -13.75
CA ILE A 137 -14.51 -4.76 -13.06
C ILE A 137 -16.01 -4.63 -12.78
N ILE A 138 -16.44 -3.50 -12.24
CA ILE A 138 -17.81 -3.25 -11.78
C ILE A 138 -18.72 -2.81 -12.91
N TYR A 139 -18.35 -1.77 -13.67
CA TYR A 139 -19.10 -1.27 -14.82
C TYR A 139 -18.81 -2.12 -16.05
N LYS A 140 -19.86 -2.39 -16.84
CA LYS A 140 -19.78 -3.24 -18.04
C LYS A 140 -20.05 -2.48 -19.33
N HIS A 141 -20.98 -1.52 -19.27
CA HIS A 141 -21.32 -0.71 -20.43
C HIS A 141 -20.18 0.28 -20.74
N PRO A 142 -19.70 0.33 -22.00
CA PRO A 142 -18.60 1.22 -22.38
C PRO A 142 -18.85 2.69 -22.06
N SER A 143 -20.10 3.16 -22.17
CA SER A 143 -20.51 4.53 -21.82
C SER A 143 -20.32 4.85 -20.34
N ASP A 144 -20.58 3.89 -19.45
CA ASP A 144 -20.51 4.09 -18.01
C ASP A 144 -19.05 4.06 -17.55
N ILE A 145 -18.26 3.19 -18.18
CA ILE A 145 -16.81 3.12 -18.01
C ILE A 145 -16.14 4.43 -18.45
N GLU A 146 -16.51 4.96 -19.63
CA GLU A 146 -15.96 6.19 -20.18
C GLU A 146 -16.28 7.40 -19.28
N ARG A 147 -17.55 7.60 -18.91
CA ARG A 147 -17.95 8.66 -17.98
C ARG A 147 -17.25 8.57 -16.63
N ALA A 148 -17.13 7.37 -16.07
CA ALA A 148 -16.44 7.17 -14.80
C ALA A 148 -14.95 7.50 -14.88
N TYR A 149 -14.27 7.08 -15.95
CA TYR A 149 -12.87 7.41 -16.17
C TYR A 149 -12.64 8.90 -16.43
N ASP A 150 -13.57 9.60 -17.09
CA ASP A 150 -13.51 11.06 -17.25
C ASP A 150 -13.46 11.77 -15.89
N LYS A 151 -14.30 11.35 -14.93
CA LYS A 151 -14.29 11.91 -13.57
C LYS A 151 -13.01 11.61 -12.81
N VAL A 152 -12.53 10.36 -12.87
CA VAL A 152 -11.26 9.98 -12.21
C VAL A 152 -10.07 10.68 -12.86
N ALA A 153 -10.05 10.84 -14.19
CA ALA A 153 -8.98 11.54 -14.89
C ALA A 153 -8.93 13.02 -14.49
N TYR A 154 -10.08 13.67 -14.37
CA TYR A 154 -10.12 15.05 -13.91
C TYR A 154 -9.70 15.18 -12.43
N ALA A 155 -10.10 14.23 -11.57
CA ALA A 155 -9.62 14.17 -10.20
C ALA A 155 -8.09 14.01 -10.12
N ASP A 156 -7.48 13.14 -10.94
CA ASP A 156 -6.02 12.95 -10.98
C ASP A 156 -5.29 14.24 -11.37
N LEU A 157 -5.82 15.01 -12.32
CA LEU A 157 -5.28 16.34 -12.66
C LEU A 157 -5.30 17.30 -11.46
N LEU A 158 -6.38 17.28 -10.67
CA LEU A 158 -6.45 18.08 -9.43
C LEU A 158 -5.43 17.60 -8.41
N LEU A 159 -5.30 16.29 -8.19
CA LEU A 159 -4.31 15.72 -7.26
C LEU A 159 -2.86 16.01 -7.69
N ALA A 160 -2.58 16.00 -8.99
CA ALA A 160 -1.29 16.43 -9.54
C ALA A 160 -1.01 17.92 -9.25
N ARG A 161 -2.04 18.78 -9.37
CA ARG A 161 -1.94 20.20 -8.99
C ARG A 161 -1.70 20.36 -7.50
N VAL A 162 -2.36 19.59 -6.63
CA VAL A 162 -2.09 19.60 -5.18
C VAL A 162 -0.65 19.27 -4.89
N THR A 163 -0.13 18.20 -5.49
CA THR A 163 1.25 17.79 -5.25
C THR A 163 2.25 18.88 -5.66
N ARG A 164 1.97 19.62 -6.74
CA ARG A 164 2.85 20.70 -7.24
C ARG A 164 2.73 22.01 -6.45
N THR A 165 1.52 22.37 -6.02
CA THR A 165 1.21 23.69 -5.43
C THR A 165 1.00 23.66 -3.93
N GLN A 166 0.89 22.47 -3.34
CA GLN A 166 0.54 22.24 -1.93
C GLN A 166 -0.81 22.83 -1.51
N ASN A 167 -1.69 23.14 -2.48
CA ASN A 167 -3.04 23.59 -2.19
C ASN A 167 -3.96 22.38 -1.91
N TYR A 168 -4.06 22.00 -0.65
CA TYR A 168 -4.89 20.87 -0.19
C TYR A 168 -6.40 21.13 -0.27
N GLY A 169 -6.85 22.37 -0.49
CA GLY A 169 -8.27 22.67 -0.69
C GLY A 169 -8.88 21.93 -1.92
N LEU A 170 -8.03 21.60 -2.90
CA LEU A 170 -8.44 20.82 -4.08
C LEU A 170 -8.75 19.35 -3.75
N TRP A 171 -8.39 18.84 -2.58
CA TRP A 171 -8.76 17.48 -2.17
C TRP A 171 -10.26 17.28 -2.07
N GLY A 172 -11.02 18.26 -1.57
CA GLY A 172 -12.47 18.15 -1.51
C GLY A 172 -13.09 17.90 -2.88
N TYR A 173 -12.66 18.68 -3.89
CA TYR A 173 -13.12 18.54 -5.27
C TYR A 173 -12.68 17.23 -5.92
N ALA A 174 -11.42 16.82 -5.70
CA ALA A 174 -10.93 15.53 -6.21
C ALA A 174 -11.70 14.36 -5.59
N SER A 175 -11.91 14.38 -4.26
CA SER A 175 -12.66 13.36 -3.54
C SER A 175 -14.11 13.27 -4.03
N GLU A 176 -14.78 14.40 -4.28
CA GLU A 176 -16.14 14.42 -4.81
C GLU A 176 -16.24 13.81 -6.22
N LEU A 177 -15.29 14.14 -7.10
CA LEU A 177 -15.23 13.55 -8.45
C LEU A 177 -14.98 12.05 -8.42
N MET A 178 -14.11 11.58 -7.53
CA MET A 178 -13.80 10.16 -7.38
C MET A 178 -14.93 9.38 -6.71
N SER A 179 -15.69 10.00 -5.80
CA SER A 179 -16.84 9.39 -5.14
C SER A 179 -18.11 9.53 -5.98
N SER A 180 -18.89 10.58 -5.72
CA SER A 180 -20.22 10.79 -6.29
C SER A 180 -20.15 10.98 -7.80
N GLY A 181 -19.08 11.56 -8.32
CA GLY A 181 -18.84 11.65 -9.75
C GLY A 181 -18.79 10.28 -10.43
N VAL A 182 -18.11 9.30 -9.83
CA VAL A 182 -18.05 7.92 -10.33
C VAL A 182 -19.37 7.21 -10.10
N ALA A 183 -19.94 7.31 -8.91
CA ALA A 183 -21.21 6.67 -8.55
C ALA A 183 -22.34 7.04 -9.53
N LEU A 184 -22.47 8.33 -9.86
CA LEU A 184 -23.49 8.88 -10.76
C LEU A 184 -23.15 8.70 -12.25
N SER A 185 -21.99 8.14 -12.60
CA SER A 185 -21.60 7.87 -13.99
C SER A 185 -22.26 6.61 -14.56
N LYS A 186 -22.82 5.74 -13.70
CA LYS A 186 -23.52 4.54 -14.15
C LYS A 186 -24.96 4.86 -14.57
N SER A 187 -25.40 4.26 -15.66
CA SER A 187 -26.82 4.25 -16.04
C SER A 187 -27.36 2.83 -16.19
N HIS A 188 -26.47 1.84 -16.17
CA HIS A 188 -26.79 0.43 -16.26
C HIS A 188 -26.46 -0.30 -14.95
N PRO A 189 -27.06 -1.47 -14.69
CA PRO A 189 -26.76 -2.26 -13.52
C PRO A 189 -25.27 -2.61 -13.42
N THR A 190 -24.76 -2.61 -12.18
CA THR A 190 -23.41 -3.05 -11.90
C THR A 190 -23.29 -4.56 -12.08
N SER A 191 -22.08 -5.06 -12.32
CA SER A 191 -21.86 -6.49 -12.58
C SER A 191 -21.97 -7.41 -11.37
N GLY A 192 -22.10 -6.88 -10.15
CA GLY A 192 -22.08 -7.66 -8.91
C GLY A 192 -20.76 -8.39 -8.63
N ARG A 193 -19.69 -8.13 -9.41
CA ARG A 193 -18.38 -8.73 -9.17
C ARG A 193 -17.75 -8.15 -7.91
N ARG A 194 -16.94 -8.97 -7.25
CA ARG A 194 -16.19 -8.55 -6.06
C ARG A 194 -15.12 -7.54 -6.43
N LEU A 195 -15.00 -6.52 -5.59
CA LEU A 195 -13.92 -5.53 -5.63
C LEU A 195 -12.57 -6.21 -5.44
N GLN A 196 -11.55 -5.66 -6.08
CA GLN A 196 -10.20 -6.20 -6.08
C GLN A 196 -9.19 -5.16 -5.62
N PHE A 197 -8.12 -5.65 -4.99
CA PHE A 197 -6.96 -4.83 -4.68
C PHE A 197 -6.30 -4.33 -5.98
N PRO A 198 -5.77 -3.08 -6.02
CA PRO A 198 -5.25 -2.49 -7.24
C PRO A 198 -4.07 -3.27 -7.81
N SER A 199 -4.22 -3.64 -9.06
CA SER A 199 -3.20 -4.34 -9.84
C SER A 199 -1.96 -3.45 -10.02
N TRP A 200 -2.13 -2.13 -10.15
CA TRP A 200 -1.03 -1.19 -10.30
C TRP A 200 -0.09 -1.19 -9.09
N ILE A 201 -0.62 -1.09 -7.87
CA ILE A 201 0.17 -1.13 -6.62
C ILE A 201 0.95 -2.44 -6.53
N ARG A 202 0.28 -3.56 -6.83
CA ARG A 202 0.91 -4.89 -6.85
C ARG A 202 2.06 -4.97 -7.88
N LYS A 203 1.81 -4.50 -9.11
CA LYS A 203 2.82 -4.48 -10.18
C LYS A 203 4.01 -3.58 -9.82
N MET A 204 3.73 -2.39 -9.28
CA MET A 204 4.75 -1.42 -8.84
C MET A 204 5.60 -1.97 -7.70
N GLY A 205 4.99 -2.64 -6.72
CA GLY A 205 5.71 -3.32 -5.64
C GLY A 205 6.60 -4.44 -6.17
N ALA A 206 6.06 -5.33 -7.00
CA ALA A 206 6.79 -6.49 -7.54
C ALA A 206 8.02 -6.09 -8.37
N SER A 207 7.90 -5.04 -9.19
CA SER A 207 8.97 -4.59 -10.09
C SER A 207 9.89 -3.53 -9.47
N ARG A 208 9.73 -3.18 -8.18
CA ARG A 208 10.53 -2.14 -7.49
C ARG A 208 12.03 -2.40 -7.58
N PHE A 209 12.47 -3.61 -7.27
CA PHE A 209 13.89 -3.98 -7.30
C PHE A 209 14.45 -3.99 -8.72
N GLN A 210 13.72 -4.59 -9.67
CA GLN A 210 14.13 -4.61 -11.08
C GLN A 210 14.26 -3.19 -11.65
N ARG A 211 13.30 -2.29 -11.36
CA ARG A 211 13.42 -0.88 -11.74
C ARG A 211 14.61 -0.20 -11.07
N GLY A 212 14.86 -0.49 -9.79
CA GLY A 212 16.02 0.01 -9.06
C GLY A 212 17.33 -0.36 -9.74
N TYR A 213 17.53 -1.65 -10.06
CA TYR A 213 18.73 -2.11 -10.77
C TYR A 213 18.84 -1.54 -12.19
N ARG A 214 17.72 -1.46 -12.94
CA ARG A 214 17.73 -0.82 -14.27
C ARG A 214 18.07 0.68 -14.18
N ASN A 215 17.62 1.38 -13.14
CA ASN A 215 17.97 2.78 -12.91
C ASN A 215 19.46 2.93 -12.58
N SER A 216 19.99 2.08 -11.70
CA SER A 216 21.41 2.08 -11.33
C SER A 216 22.30 1.79 -12.54
N LEU A 217 21.98 0.74 -13.29
CA LEU A 217 22.67 0.37 -14.54
C LEU A 217 22.64 1.53 -15.55
N ALA A 218 21.47 2.11 -15.81
CA ALA A 218 21.33 3.24 -16.73
C ALA A 218 22.11 4.47 -16.28
N LYS A 219 22.22 4.72 -14.96
CA LYS A 219 23.04 5.80 -14.41
C LYS A 219 24.54 5.56 -14.68
N LYS A 220 25.03 4.33 -14.50
CA LYS A 220 26.43 3.96 -14.78
C LYS A 220 26.75 4.08 -16.27
N ILE A 221 25.86 3.62 -17.13
CA ILE A 221 26.00 3.76 -18.59
C ILE A 221 25.98 5.24 -18.98
N GLY A 222 25.00 6.01 -18.51
CA GLY A 222 24.87 7.43 -18.82
C GLY A 222 26.08 8.25 -18.40
N ASN A 223 26.70 7.93 -17.25
CA ASN A 223 27.94 8.55 -16.83
C ASN A 223 29.10 8.28 -17.81
N ALA A 224 29.18 7.07 -18.37
CA ALA A 224 30.22 6.70 -19.32
C ALA A 224 29.97 7.21 -20.74
N THR A 225 28.70 7.41 -21.13
CA THR A 225 28.30 7.88 -22.47
C THR A 225 27.92 9.35 -22.52
N HIS A 226 27.95 10.06 -21.38
CA HIS A 226 27.46 11.44 -21.22
C HIS A 226 25.99 11.62 -21.64
N GLN A 227 25.14 10.64 -21.31
CA GLN A 227 23.72 10.66 -21.62
C GLN A 227 22.86 10.68 -20.36
N SER A 228 21.63 11.18 -20.50
CA SER A 228 20.66 11.14 -19.39
C SER A 228 20.27 9.70 -19.04
N ILE A 229 19.77 9.48 -17.82
CA ILE A 229 19.26 8.17 -17.39
C ILE A 229 18.11 7.69 -18.30
N LYS A 230 17.27 8.62 -18.77
CA LYS A 230 16.15 8.31 -19.66
C LYS A 230 16.69 7.80 -21.01
N GLU A 231 17.61 8.55 -21.59
CA GLU A 231 18.21 8.21 -22.89
C GLU A 231 18.99 6.91 -22.84
N SER A 232 19.79 6.72 -21.80
CA SER A 232 20.58 5.49 -21.58
C SER A 232 19.70 4.24 -21.49
N LYS A 233 18.48 4.35 -20.94
CA LYS A 233 17.54 3.23 -20.90
C LYS A 233 16.95 2.89 -22.25
N MET A 234 16.69 3.91 -23.07
CA MET A 234 15.99 3.77 -24.34
C MET A 234 16.94 3.24 -25.41
N GLU A 235 18.13 3.84 -25.52
CA GLU A 235 19.06 3.59 -26.62
C GLU A 235 20.14 2.56 -26.24
N GLN A 236 20.78 2.69 -25.08
CA GLN A 236 22.01 1.96 -24.78
C GLN A 236 21.80 0.57 -24.18
N LEU A 237 20.73 0.37 -23.40
CA LEU A 237 20.50 -0.91 -22.70
C LEU A 237 20.38 -2.09 -23.66
N ALA A 238 19.67 -1.94 -24.77
CA ALA A 238 19.46 -3.01 -25.73
C ALA A 238 20.78 -3.39 -26.44
N VAL A 239 21.56 -2.38 -26.86
CA VAL A 239 22.86 -2.58 -27.51
C VAL A 239 23.84 -3.31 -26.59
N LEU A 240 23.97 -2.84 -25.34
CA LEU A 240 24.85 -3.47 -24.35
C LEU A 240 24.37 -4.88 -23.99
N SER A 241 23.05 -5.11 -23.95
CA SER A 241 22.48 -6.44 -23.72
C SER A 241 22.91 -7.43 -24.80
N ILE A 242 22.84 -7.04 -26.07
CA ILE A 242 23.27 -7.88 -27.20
C ILE A 242 24.76 -8.20 -27.09
N ILE A 243 25.61 -7.19 -26.86
CA ILE A 243 27.06 -7.36 -26.76
C ILE A 243 27.42 -8.31 -25.61
N CYS A 244 26.81 -8.13 -24.44
CA CYS A 244 27.08 -8.96 -23.26
C CYS A 244 26.61 -10.42 -23.43
N ARG A 245 25.57 -10.67 -24.24
CA ARG A 245 25.09 -12.03 -24.55
C ARG A 245 25.96 -12.73 -25.57
N SER A 246 26.47 -12.01 -26.58
CA SER A 246 27.25 -12.61 -27.67
C SER A 246 28.70 -12.92 -27.27
N ASP A 247 29.35 -12.08 -26.46
CA ASP A 247 30.78 -12.21 -26.17
C ASP A 247 31.10 -12.01 -24.68
N ARG A 248 31.55 -13.10 -24.03
CA ARG A 248 31.90 -13.10 -22.60
C ARG A 248 33.11 -12.23 -22.26
N LYS A 249 34.08 -12.06 -23.17
CA LYS A 249 35.26 -11.21 -22.94
C LYS A 249 34.84 -9.73 -22.97
N LYS A 250 34.01 -9.34 -23.94
CA LYS A 250 33.44 -7.99 -24.00
C LYS A 250 32.53 -7.71 -22.80
N ALA A 251 31.72 -8.70 -22.39
CA ALA A 251 30.91 -8.61 -21.18
C ALA A 251 31.78 -8.31 -19.95
N ALA A 252 32.85 -9.07 -19.71
CA ALA A 252 33.77 -8.82 -18.59
C ALA A 252 34.40 -7.42 -18.63
N ARG A 253 34.79 -6.94 -19.82
CA ARG A 253 35.34 -5.59 -19.99
C ARG A 253 34.33 -4.50 -19.66
N ILE A 254 33.09 -4.63 -20.13
CA ILE A 254 32.00 -3.68 -19.86
C ILE A 254 31.65 -3.69 -18.37
N THR A 255 31.50 -4.89 -17.79
CA THR A 255 31.23 -5.09 -16.36
C THR A 255 32.29 -4.43 -15.48
N GLY A 256 33.57 -4.56 -15.83
CA GLY A 256 34.66 -3.97 -15.05
C GLY A 256 34.71 -2.46 -15.18
N LYS A 257 34.66 -1.94 -16.42
CA LYS A 257 34.71 -0.49 -16.68
C LYS A 257 33.54 0.28 -16.10
N LEU A 258 32.34 -0.30 -16.10
CA LEU A 258 31.13 0.33 -15.55
C LEU A 258 30.89 -0.04 -14.08
N GLU A 259 31.78 -0.82 -13.46
CA GLU A 259 31.63 -1.36 -12.10
C GLU A 259 30.25 -2.01 -11.85
N LEU A 260 29.79 -2.86 -12.76
CA LEU A 260 28.46 -3.47 -12.67
C LEU A 260 28.36 -4.47 -11.52
N ASP A 261 27.20 -4.50 -10.87
CA ASP A 261 26.81 -5.52 -9.90
C ASP A 261 26.29 -6.80 -10.59
N GLU A 262 26.27 -7.91 -9.86
CA GLU A 262 25.69 -9.20 -10.26
C GLU A 262 24.26 -9.05 -10.81
N ASN A 263 23.43 -8.24 -10.14
CA ASN A 263 22.05 -8.01 -10.56
C ASN A 263 21.96 -7.21 -11.86
N GLU A 264 22.86 -6.26 -12.07
CA GLU A 264 22.88 -5.39 -13.26
C GLU A 264 23.37 -6.17 -14.48
N LEU A 265 24.41 -7.01 -14.30
CA LEU A 265 24.90 -7.91 -15.33
C LEU A 265 23.84 -8.96 -15.71
N ALA A 266 23.15 -9.53 -14.72
CA ALA A 266 22.04 -10.46 -14.94
C ALA A 266 20.96 -9.85 -15.85
N ILE A 267 20.63 -8.57 -15.64
CA ILE A 267 19.65 -7.84 -16.46
C ILE A 267 20.13 -7.70 -17.92
N LEU A 268 21.40 -7.31 -18.14
CA LEU A 268 21.96 -7.21 -19.49
C LEU A 268 21.97 -8.57 -20.20
N MET A 269 22.35 -9.62 -19.49
CA MET A 269 22.41 -10.96 -20.06
C MET A 269 21.05 -11.64 -20.19
N GLY A 270 20.02 -11.17 -19.48
CA GLY A 270 18.67 -11.76 -19.50
C GLY A 270 18.59 -13.13 -18.80
N ILE A 271 19.50 -13.39 -17.86
CA ILE A 271 19.64 -14.66 -17.14
C ILE A 271 19.47 -14.46 -15.63
N SER A 272 19.35 -15.56 -14.88
CA SER A 272 19.23 -15.49 -13.43
C SER A 272 20.57 -15.16 -12.78
N LYS A 273 20.56 -14.31 -11.74
CA LYS A 273 21.74 -13.98 -10.91
C LYS A 273 22.56 -15.21 -10.47
N LYS A 274 21.89 -16.33 -10.23
CA LYS A 274 22.50 -17.55 -9.65
C LYS A 274 23.33 -18.36 -10.64
N GLU A 275 23.33 -18.00 -11.91
CA GLU A 275 24.07 -18.74 -12.92
C GLU A 275 25.59 -18.54 -12.75
N LYS A 276 26.33 -19.65 -12.83
CA LYS A 276 27.80 -19.67 -12.69
C LYS A 276 28.48 -18.71 -13.66
N ILE A 277 27.89 -18.51 -14.84
CA ILE A 277 28.38 -17.61 -15.90
C ILE A 277 28.55 -16.17 -15.40
N ILE A 278 27.65 -15.68 -14.54
CA ILE A 278 27.72 -14.31 -13.99
C ILE A 278 28.95 -14.17 -13.09
N TYR A 279 29.17 -15.14 -12.21
CA TYR A 279 30.34 -15.16 -11.31
C TYR A 279 31.65 -15.20 -12.09
N GLU A 280 31.75 -16.04 -13.12
CA GLU A 280 32.92 -16.11 -13.98
C GLU A 280 33.22 -14.78 -14.70
N ILE A 281 32.18 -14.09 -15.19
CA ILE A 281 32.33 -12.80 -15.86
C ILE A 281 32.75 -11.73 -14.87
N ILE A 282 32.21 -11.73 -13.65
CA ILE A 282 32.57 -10.76 -12.62
C ILE A 282 34.01 -10.96 -12.14
N GLU A 283 34.44 -12.20 -11.93
CA GLU A 283 35.82 -12.51 -11.58
C GLU A 283 36.78 -12.02 -12.67
N LYS A 284 36.47 -12.29 -13.94
CA LYS A 284 37.25 -11.77 -15.08
C LYS A 284 37.18 -10.25 -15.20
N SER A 285 36.10 -9.62 -14.73
CA SER A 285 35.91 -8.17 -14.79
C SER A 285 36.79 -7.40 -13.81
N GLN A 286 37.27 -8.03 -12.73
CA GLN A 286 38.15 -7.43 -11.73
C GLN A 286 39.38 -6.77 -12.37
N LYS A 287 39.94 -7.39 -13.41
CA LYS A 287 41.10 -6.89 -14.17
C LYS A 287 40.86 -5.55 -14.88
N PHE A 288 39.60 -5.17 -15.10
CA PHE A 288 39.21 -3.96 -15.83
C PHE A 288 38.57 -2.90 -14.92
N ARG A 289 38.46 -3.15 -13.62
CA ARG A 289 38.02 -2.15 -12.65
C ARG A 289 39.14 -1.14 -12.43
N GLN A 290 38.79 0.13 -12.30
CA GLN A 290 39.77 1.16 -11.97
C GLN A 290 40.26 0.92 -10.54
N GLU A 291 41.56 1.08 -10.30
CA GLU A 291 42.09 1.09 -8.93
C GLU A 291 41.45 2.27 -8.19
N ARG A 292 40.74 1.98 -7.11
CA ARG A 292 40.21 3.03 -6.25
C ARG A 292 41.37 3.56 -5.44
N GLU A 293 41.63 4.86 -5.53
CA GLU A 293 42.41 5.56 -4.50
C GLU A 293 41.68 5.37 -3.17
N VAL A 294 42.25 4.55 -2.29
CA VAL A 294 41.76 4.40 -0.93
C VAL A 294 42.23 5.64 -0.19
N VAL A 295 41.38 6.67 -0.15
CA VAL A 295 41.61 7.83 0.71
C VAL A 295 41.29 7.40 2.14
N THR A 296 42.30 6.95 2.88
CA THR A 296 42.19 6.78 4.33
C THR A 296 42.08 8.17 4.96
N LEU A 297 40.91 8.50 5.50
CA LEU A 297 40.76 9.69 6.34
C LEU A 297 41.44 9.39 7.68
N ASP A 298 42.58 10.03 7.96
CA ASP A 298 43.33 9.92 9.23
C ASP A 298 42.61 10.57 10.44
N TYR A 299 41.29 10.73 10.38
CA TYR A 299 40.52 11.30 11.48
C TYR A 299 40.16 10.21 12.50
N ARG A 300 40.90 10.18 13.62
CA ARG A 300 40.46 9.50 14.84
C ARG A 300 39.55 10.47 15.60
N PRO A 301 38.24 10.22 15.74
CA PRO A 301 37.42 11.01 16.65
C PRO A 301 37.98 10.85 18.06
N GLN A 302 38.41 11.95 18.68
CA GLN A 302 38.63 12.00 20.13
C GLN A 302 37.26 11.85 20.77
N ILE A 303 36.99 10.65 21.31
CA ILE A 303 35.88 10.43 22.21
C ILE A 303 36.42 10.92 23.56
N ASP A 304 36.09 12.15 23.92
CA ASP A 304 36.27 12.60 25.30
C ASP A 304 35.29 11.78 26.15
N GLU A 305 35.82 10.78 26.86
CA GLU A 305 35.11 10.12 27.93
C GLU A 305 34.93 11.16 29.04
N ASP A 306 33.75 11.78 29.06
CA ASP A 306 33.30 12.56 30.20
C ASP A 306 33.47 11.69 31.46
N LYS A 307 34.43 12.08 32.30
CA LYS A 307 34.62 11.50 33.62
C LYS A 307 33.37 11.83 34.42
N GLU A 308 32.59 10.79 34.72
CA GLU A 308 31.60 10.83 35.79
C GLU A 308 32.31 11.16 37.10
N GLU A 309 32.12 12.40 37.57
CA GLU A 309 32.16 12.80 38.99
C GLU A 309 30.75 13.16 39.46
#